data_AF-A0A8R7R9X3-F1
#
_entry.id   AF-A0A8R7R9X3-F1
#
_cell.length_a   1.000
_cell.length_b   1.000
_cell.length_c   1.000
_cell.angle_alpha   90.00
_cell.angle_beta   90.00
_cell.angle_gamma   90.00
#
_symmetry.space_group_name_H-M   'P 1'
#
loop_
_entity.id
_entity.type
_entity.pdbx_description
1 polymer ?
#
loop_
_entity_poly.entity_id
_entity_poly.type
_entity_poly.pdbx_seq_one_letter_code
_entity_poly.pdbx_strand_id
1 'polypeptide(L)'
;PPRCQVEYCKADLSGAKHYHRRHKVCEYHAKAALVSAAGKQQRFCQQCSRFHVITEFDQTKRSCRKRLAEHNRRRRKPVASGAGAVSKDLAVPSRKQNAG
;
A
#
# COMPACT_ATOMS: atom_id res chain seq x y z
N PRO A 1 22.15 13.31 2.67
CA PRO A 1 21.46 12.71 1.49
C PRO A 1 20.42 11.67 1.95
N PRO A 2 19.27 11.52 1.27
CA PRO A 2 18.33 10.44 1.58
C PRO A 2 19.01 9.08 1.33
N ARG A 3 18.93 8.17 2.29
CA ARG A 3 19.54 6.83 2.21
C ARG A 3 18.48 5.75 2.38
N CYS A 4 18.78 4.55 1.89
CA CYS A 4 17.94 3.38 2.13
C CYS A 4 17.83 3.08 3.63
N GLN A 5 16.63 2.75 4.11
CA GLN A 5 16.38 2.46 5.53
C GLN A 5 16.67 1.00 5.94
N VAL A 6 17.15 0.17 5.01
CA VAL A 6 17.49 -1.24 5.27
C VAL A 6 18.83 -1.29 6.00
N GLU A 7 18.95 -2.18 6.98
CA GLU A 7 20.17 -2.29 7.77
C GLU A 7 21.38 -2.60 6.89
N TYR A 8 22.50 -1.97 7.23
CA TYR A 8 23.76 -2.07 6.49
C TYR A 8 23.71 -1.59 5.03
N CYS A 9 22.57 -1.07 4.56
CA CYS A 9 22.46 -0.48 3.23
C CYS A 9 22.83 1.01 3.27
N LYS A 10 23.92 1.38 2.60
CA LYS A 10 24.37 2.78 2.46
C LYS A 10 24.00 3.40 1.11
N ALA A 11 23.10 2.78 0.35
CA ALA A 11 22.70 3.27 -0.97
C ALA A 11 22.18 4.70 -0.89
N ASP A 12 22.83 5.61 -1.63
CA ASP A 12 22.39 6.99 -1.78
C ASP A 12 21.18 7.04 -2.72
N LEU A 13 20.12 7.72 -2.27
CA LEU A 13 18.89 7.90 -3.02
C LEU A 13 18.81 9.27 -3.68
N SER A 14 19.81 10.14 -3.56
CA SER A 14 19.78 11.51 -4.09
C SER A 14 19.43 11.54 -5.59
N GLY A 15 20.00 10.62 -6.38
CA GLY A 15 19.70 10.42 -7.81
C GLY A 15 18.59 9.41 -8.11
N ALA A 16 17.95 8.82 -7.10
CA ALA A 16 16.91 7.81 -7.32
C ALA A 16 15.56 8.41 -7.73
N LYS A 17 14.72 7.62 -8.40
CA LYS A 17 13.34 8.00 -8.75
C LYS A 17 12.58 8.47 -7.50
N HIS A 18 11.65 9.43 -7.68
CA HIS A 18 10.89 10.03 -6.57
C HIS A 18 10.24 9.01 -5.63
N TYR A 19 9.69 7.91 -6.17
CA TYR A 19 9.14 6.80 -5.38
C TYR A 19 10.14 6.24 -4.36
N HIS A 20 11.35 5.88 -4.81
CA HIS A 20 12.41 5.31 -3.98
C HIS A 20 12.87 6.29 -2.89
N ARG A 21 13.00 7.59 -3.24
CA ARG A 21 13.32 8.66 -2.29
C ARG A 21 12.25 8.82 -1.22
N ARG A 22 10.98 8.93 -1.62
CA ARG A 22 9.83 9.09 -0.72
C ARG A 22 9.73 7.95 0.29
N HIS A 23 9.95 6.71 -0.16
CA HIS A 23 9.84 5.52 0.68
C HIS A 23 11.16 5.08 1.32
N LYS A 24 12.23 5.87 1.15
CA LYS A 24 13.58 5.60 1.68
C LYS A 24 14.04 4.17 1.41
N VAL A 25 13.86 3.70 0.18
CA VAL A 25 14.17 2.33 -0.25
C VAL A 25 14.87 2.37 -1.61
N CYS A 26 15.99 1.67 -1.76
CA CYS A 26 16.67 1.56 -3.05
C CYS A 26 15.94 0.57 -3.98
N GLU A 27 16.25 0.63 -5.27
CA GLU A 27 15.60 -0.23 -6.26
C GLU A 27 15.78 -1.73 -5.96
N TYR A 28 16.95 -2.12 -5.47
CA TYR A 28 17.24 -3.49 -5.06
C TYR A 28 16.31 -3.93 -3.92
N HIS A 29 16.26 -3.18 -2.81
CA HIS A 29 15.44 -3.55 -1.65
C HIS A 29 13.93 -3.41 -1.87
N ALA A 30 13.50 -2.62 -2.85
CA ALA A 30 12.10 -2.60 -3.28
C ALA A 30 11.67 -3.91 -3.96
N LYS A 31 12.63 -4.68 -4.50
CA LYS A 31 12.40 -5.95 -5.22
C LYS A 31 12.85 -7.18 -4.41
N ALA A 32 13.74 -7.01 -3.44
CA ALA A 32 14.28 -8.08 -2.62
C ALA A 32 13.18 -8.91 -1.95
N ALA A 33 13.37 -10.24 -1.92
CA ALA A 33 12.45 -11.15 -1.24
C ALA A 33 12.56 -11.05 0.29
N LEU A 34 13.74 -10.70 0.79
CA LEU A 34 14.06 -10.62 2.21
C LEU A 34 15.10 -9.52 2.44
N VAL A 35 14.90 -8.73 3.49
CA VAL A 35 15.83 -7.70 3.97
C VAL A 35 15.89 -7.73 5.49
N SER A 36 17.02 -7.33 6.07
CA SER A 36 17.11 -7.06 7.51
C SER A 36 16.87 -5.57 7.76
N ALA A 37 15.85 -5.24 8.55
CA ALA A 37 15.57 -3.88 8.95
C ALA A 37 14.98 -3.86 10.37
N ALA A 38 15.55 -3.02 11.23
CA ALA A 38 15.23 -2.95 12.65
C ALA A 38 15.29 -4.31 13.37
N GLY A 39 16.33 -5.11 13.09
CA GLY A 39 16.56 -6.43 13.68
C GLY A 39 15.57 -7.50 13.26
N LYS A 40 14.74 -7.24 12.25
CA LYS A 40 13.71 -8.17 11.76
C LYS A 40 13.91 -8.49 10.30
N GLN A 41 13.57 -9.72 9.92
CA GLN A 41 13.44 -10.09 8.51
C GLN A 41 12.14 -9.51 7.96
N GLN A 42 12.30 -8.59 7.02
CA GLN A 42 11.21 -7.84 6.41
C GLN A 42 11.24 -7.98 4.90
N ARG A 43 10.14 -7.56 4.28
CA ARG A 43 10.02 -7.40 2.83
C ARG A 43 9.21 -6.16 2.51
N PHE A 44 9.54 -5.50 1.41
CA PHE A 44 8.82 -4.33 0.95
C PHE A 44 7.50 -4.73 0.26
N CYS A 45 6.36 -4.28 0.79
CA CYS A 45 5.05 -4.50 0.19
C CYS A 45 4.77 -3.42 -0.86
N GLN A 46 4.60 -3.81 -2.13
CA GLN A 46 4.37 -2.85 -3.23
C GLN A 46 3.04 -2.09 -3.08
N GLN A 47 2.00 -2.74 -2.57
CA GLN A 47 0.67 -2.13 -2.39
C GLN A 47 0.62 -1.17 -1.19
N CYS A 48 1.42 -1.42 -0.16
CA CYS A 48 1.49 -0.55 1.02
C CYS A 48 2.60 0.51 0.90
N SER A 49 3.58 0.29 0.02
CA SER A 49 4.84 1.05 -0.04
C SER A 49 5.55 1.15 1.33
N ARG A 50 5.56 0.04 2.08
CA ARG A 50 6.14 -0.10 3.43
C ARG A 50 6.77 -1.47 3.62
N PHE A 51 7.73 -1.57 4.53
CA PHE A 51 8.28 -2.84 4.99
C PHE A 51 7.32 -3.52 5.99
N HIS A 52 7.11 -4.81 5.78
CA HIS A 52 6.37 -5.69 6.68
C HIS A 52 7.25 -6.89 7.02
N VAL A 53 7.02 -7.53 8.15
CA VAL A 53 7.75 -8.77 8.50
C VAL A 53 7.44 -9.87 7.49
N ILE A 54 8.40 -10.75 7.22
CA ILE A 54 8.25 -11.77 6.17
C ILE A 54 7.04 -12.69 6.40
N THR A 55 6.68 -12.93 7.66
CA THR A 55 5.50 -13.72 8.06
C THR A 55 4.17 -13.08 7.65
N GLU A 56 4.14 -11.79 7.29
CA GLU A 56 2.95 -11.12 6.75
C GLU A 56 2.77 -11.32 5.24
N PHE A 57 3.64 -12.08 4.57
CA PHE A 57 3.56 -12.36 3.14
C PHE A 57 3.31 -13.84 2.88
N ASP A 58 2.62 -14.11 1.78
CA ASP A 58 2.71 -15.41 1.11
C ASP A 58 3.94 -15.33 0.20
N GLN A 59 4.93 -16.22 0.34
CA GLN A 59 6.24 -16.11 -0.32
C GLN A 59 6.16 -15.82 -1.83
N THR A 60 5.12 -16.34 -2.49
CA THR A 60 4.84 -16.17 -3.92
C THR A 60 4.31 -14.79 -4.30
N LYS A 61 3.90 -13.94 -3.35
CA LYS A 61 3.21 -12.66 -3.58
C LYS A 61 3.99 -11.48 -3.02
N ARG A 62 4.06 -10.38 -3.77
CA ARG A 62 4.81 -9.15 -3.42
C ARG A 62 4.00 -8.13 -2.60
N SER A 63 2.78 -8.49 -2.21
CA SER A 63 1.90 -7.72 -1.33
C SER A 63 1.65 -8.51 -0.04
N CYS A 64 1.48 -7.81 1.08
CA CYS A 64 1.16 -8.46 2.35
C CYS A 64 -0.24 -9.10 2.31
N ARG A 65 -0.44 -10.13 3.14
CA ARG A 65 -1.68 -10.93 3.23
C ARG A 65 -2.92 -10.06 3.38
N LYS A 66 -2.84 -8.99 4.18
CA LYS A 66 -3.94 -8.03 4.38
C LYS A 66 -4.42 -7.40 3.07
N ARG A 67 -3.49 -6.89 2.25
CA ARG A 67 -3.85 -6.26 0.95
C ARG A 67 -4.27 -7.29 -0.08
N LEU A 68 -3.64 -8.47 -0.07
CA LEU A 68 -4.03 -9.55 -0.97
C LEU A 68 -5.46 -10.04 -0.70
N ALA A 69 -5.85 -10.20 0.57
CA ALA A 69 -7.20 -10.60 0.96
C ALA A 69 -8.26 -9.59 0.48
N GLU A 70 -7.98 -8.29 0.63
CA GLU A 70 -8.85 -7.22 0.15
C GLU A 70 -9.00 -7.24 -1.38
N HIS A 71 -7.89 -7.41 -2.11
CA HIS A 71 -7.90 -7.55 -3.57
C HIS A 71 -8.72 -8.78 -3.99
N ASN A 72 -8.50 -9.93 -3.36
CA ASN A 72 -9.22 -11.17 -3.68
C ASN A 72 -10.73 -11.02 -3.43
N ARG A 73 -11.13 -10.35 -2.33
CA ARG A 73 -12.54 -10.06 -2.04
C ARG A 73 -13.19 -9.20 -3.11
N ARG A 74 -12.50 -8.15 -3.59
CA ARG A 74 -13.00 -7.30 -4.69
C ARG A 74 -13.18 -8.08 -5.99
N ARG A 75 -12.29 -9.05 -6.27
CA ARG A 75 -12.36 -9.89 -7.47
C ARG A 75 -13.41 -10.99 -7.38
N ARG A 76 -13.72 -11.49 -6.17
CA ARG A 76 -14.74 -12.52 -5.94
C ARG A 76 -16.17 -11.99 -5.92
N LYS A 77 -16.37 -10.67 -5.82
CA LYS A 77 -17.72 -10.09 -5.99
C LYS A 77 -18.19 -10.38 -7.42
N PRO A 78 -19.30 -11.11 -7.63
CA PRO A 78 -19.84 -11.29 -8.96
C PRO A 78 -20.16 -9.91 -9.54
N VAL A 79 -19.83 -9.73 -10.82
CA VAL A 79 -20.18 -8.54 -11.61
C VAL A 79 -21.69 -8.57 -11.92
N ALA A 80 -22.53 -8.54 -10.88
CA ALA A 80 -23.94 -8.26 -11.06
C ALA A 80 -24.07 -6.76 -11.33
N SER A 81 -24.34 -6.43 -12.59
CA SER A 81 -24.78 -5.12 -13.02
C SER A 81 -25.89 -4.59 -12.10
N GLY A 82 -25.70 -3.36 -11.59
CA GLY A 82 -26.75 -2.44 -11.12
C GLY A 82 -27.80 -2.94 -10.14
N ALA A 83 -27.56 -2.75 -8.82
CA ALA A 83 -28.55 -2.30 -7.81
C ALA A 83 -27.96 -2.45 -6.40
N GLY A 84 -28.21 -1.48 -5.52
CA GLY A 84 -28.17 -1.70 -4.07
C GLY A 84 -26.92 -1.22 -3.31
N ALA A 85 -26.61 0.08 -3.42
CA ALA A 85 -25.94 0.78 -2.32
C ALA A 85 -26.90 1.81 -1.73
N VAL A 86 -27.91 1.36 -0.97
CA VAL A 86 -28.71 2.20 -0.05
C VAL A 86 -29.47 1.24 0.89
N SER A 87 -29.62 1.42 2.21
CA SER A 87 -29.52 2.61 3.06
C SER A 87 -29.43 2.22 4.55
N LYS A 88 -28.93 3.13 5.38
CA LYS A 88 -29.64 3.57 6.59
C LYS A 88 -29.63 5.10 6.54
N ASP A 89 -30.72 5.66 5.98
CA ASP A 89 -31.72 6.52 6.65
C ASP A 89 -31.24 7.97 6.84
N LEU A 90 -31.56 8.90 5.93
CA LEU A 90 -32.76 9.79 5.90
C LEU A 90 -32.85 10.66 7.19
N ALA A 91 -32.60 11.97 7.13
CA ALA A 91 -33.63 12.93 6.72
C ALA A 91 -33.10 14.21 6.02
N VAL A 92 -33.97 14.72 5.14
CA VAL A 92 -33.93 15.81 4.13
C VAL A 92 -34.75 17.02 4.70
N PRO A 93 -34.96 18.23 4.11
CA PRO A 93 -34.42 18.91 2.90
C PRO A 93 -33.91 20.37 3.08
N SER A 94 -33.20 20.78 2.02
CA SER A 94 -33.06 22.10 1.37
C SER A 94 -34.09 23.21 1.66
N ARG A 95 -33.59 24.45 1.83
CA ARG A 95 -34.23 25.67 1.30
C ARG A 95 -33.19 26.58 0.63
N LYS A 96 -33.47 26.88 -0.64
CA LYS A 96 -32.85 27.89 -1.52
C LYS A 96 -32.74 29.26 -0.84
N GLN A 97 -31.77 30.08 -1.25
CA GLN A 97 -32.02 31.34 -1.96
C GLN A 97 -30.71 31.99 -2.44
N ASN A 98 -30.84 32.65 -3.58
CA ASN A 98 -29.80 33.29 -4.39
C ASN A 98 -29.85 34.82 -4.16
N ALA A 99 -28.91 35.54 -4.75
CA ALA A 99 -28.83 37.00 -4.97
C ALA A 99 -28.01 37.84 -3.97
N GLY A 100 -27.10 38.63 -4.55
CA GLY A 100 -26.27 39.65 -3.92
C GLY A 100 -24.96 39.83 -4.68
#